data_AF-A0A6N7FVY4-F1
#
_entry.id   AF-A0A6N7FVY4-F1
#
_cell.length_a   1.000
_cell.length_b   1.000
_cell.length_c   1.000
_cell.angle_alpha   90.00
_cell.angle_beta   90.00
_cell.angle_gamma   90.00
#
_symmetry.space_group_name_H-M   'P 1'
#
loop_
_entity.id
_entity.type
_entity.pdbx_description
1 polymer ?
#
loop_
_entity_poly.entity_id
_entity_poly.type
_entity_poly.pdbx_seq_one_letter_code
_entity_poly.pdbx_strand_id
1 'polypeptide(L)'
;MQCVRRWIVAFLEIADVAADQWGLVTTAQARRSGTSPQTIAKLANRGALERIAHGVYRFAGTPPDARDELRAAWLALDPEHFVAERLPTESLEVVSHRSAARLWQLGDTDADRHEFTVGTRRQSRRPDVRFHRGQLRRTDWTVVDGLPVTSVPRTIADLAAGHIDGGHLAGIVRDAVVRQHVDVEVLIETLRPYARFYGAQGDDGESLLSDSPWVLKGGAGLLIRLPGARYSRDIDLLYSSELNVREALTELRSMAESARGDHLTFVVDDPVVHDGDQALATVGVTGYTGATRFDRFAIDLSTREHVVARPERLRPEPIVDIPGMPPLPEFTLYPLPDQVADKICAMYAAYGSRGTPSTRYRDLVDLVLIITTSSLEAEATARALRLEAQRCSMVLPASLRMPGAQWRSGYAAIARDSTLAAEYRSIDDALGLAGRCIDPLLASERVHNGRWNPHTLAWERWLRTADGMSTSLVILVGWGSQTPRHAAWLLDSARRGAYRPEARRKLT
;
A
#
# COMPACT_ATOMS: atom_id res chain seq x y z
N MET A 1 -21.73 55.04 -34.42
CA MET A 1 -20.27 54.82 -34.37
C MET A 1 -19.65 54.98 -32.97
N GLN A 2 -19.92 56.06 -32.21
CA GLN A 2 -19.31 56.27 -30.87
C GLN A 2 -19.58 55.13 -29.86
N CYS A 3 -20.78 54.54 -29.86
CA CYS A 3 -21.12 53.42 -28.96
C CYS A 3 -20.31 52.14 -29.27
N VAL A 4 -20.07 51.84 -30.56
CA VAL A 4 -19.26 50.68 -31.00
C VAL A 4 -17.77 50.90 -30.69
N ARG A 5 -17.25 52.11 -30.95
CA ARG A 5 -15.87 52.47 -30.62
C ARG A 5 -15.59 52.35 -29.13
N ARG A 6 -16.49 52.85 -28.28
CA ARG A 6 -16.38 52.74 -26.81
C ARG A 6 -16.49 51.29 -26.33
N TRP A 7 -17.26 50.45 -27.03
CA TRP A 7 -17.37 49.02 -26.73
C TRP A 7 -16.08 48.25 -27.07
N ILE A 8 -15.48 48.54 -28.24
CA ILE A 8 -14.20 47.93 -28.66
C ILE A 8 -13.05 48.35 -27.74
N VAL A 9 -12.95 49.63 -27.40
CA VAL A 9 -11.90 50.12 -26.50
C VAL A 9 -11.98 49.46 -25.13
N ALA A 10 -13.17 49.45 -24.51
CA ALA A 10 -13.36 48.77 -23.23
C ALA A 10 -13.02 47.28 -23.32
N PHE A 11 -13.45 46.59 -24.39
CA PHE A 11 -13.13 45.18 -24.62
C PHE A 11 -11.63 44.93 -24.72
N LEU A 12 -10.88 45.77 -25.43
CA LEU A 12 -9.42 45.64 -25.56
C LEU A 12 -8.70 45.91 -24.24
N GLU A 13 -9.08 46.95 -23.51
CA GLU A 13 -8.48 47.30 -22.21
C GLU A 13 -8.59 46.18 -21.18
N ILE A 14 -9.73 45.48 -21.13
CA ILE A 14 -9.89 44.32 -20.23
C ILE A 14 -9.36 43.02 -20.83
N ALA A 15 -9.18 42.94 -22.16
CA ALA A 15 -8.60 41.76 -22.82
C ALA A 15 -7.11 41.65 -22.51
N ASP A 16 -6.37 42.76 -22.47
CA ASP A 16 -4.95 42.75 -22.11
C ASP A 16 -4.76 42.26 -20.66
N VAL A 17 -5.56 42.76 -19.72
CA VAL A 17 -5.59 42.30 -18.32
C VAL A 17 -5.93 40.82 -18.21
N ALA A 18 -6.87 40.35 -19.02
CA ALA A 18 -7.30 38.96 -19.02
C ALA A 18 -6.24 38.05 -19.63
N ALA A 19 -5.55 38.47 -20.69
CA ALA A 19 -4.49 37.69 -21.34
C ALA A 19 -3.37 37.32 -20.35
N ASP A 20 -3.02 38.24 -19.46
CA ASP A 20 -2.02 38.01 -18.40
C ASP A 20 -2.54 37.13 -17.24
N GLN A 21 -3.83 36.80 -17.23
CA GLN A 21 -4.51 36.09 -16.13
C GLN A 21 -5.46 34.99 -16.66
N TRP A 22 -4.96 34.14 -17.56
CA TRP A 22 -5.69 32.97 -18.09
C TRP A 22 -7.00 33.28 -18.83
N GLY A 23 -7.14 34.50 -19.35
CA GLY A 23 -8.38 34.99 -19.94
C GLY A 23 -9.44 35.40 -18.92
N LEU A 24 -9.08 35.57 -17.64
CA LEU A 24 -9.97 35.97 -16.55
C LEU A 24 -9.73 37.42 -16.13
N VAL A 25 -10.81 38.12 -15.79
CA VAL A 25 -10.76 39.48 -15.25
C VAL A 25 -11.82 39.66 -14.16
N THR A 26 -11.47 40.37 -13.09
CA THR A 26 -12.45 40.73 -12.06
C THR A 26 -13.15 42.05 -12.41
N THR A 27 -14.35 42.26 -11.88
CA THR A 27 -15.04 43.57 -12.00
C THR A 27 -14.22 44.72 -11.41
N ALA A 28 -13.42 44.45 -10.36
CA ALA A 28 -12.59 45.45 -9.70
C ALA A 28 -11.34 45.79 -10.53
N GLN A 29 -10.66 44.79 -11.10
CA GLN A 29 -9.58 44.99 -12.06
C GLN A 29 -10.07 45.75 -13.30
N ALA A 30 -11.22 45.38 -13.85
CA ALA A 30 -11.83 46.11 -14.96
C ALA A 30 -12.09 47.58 -14.62
N ARG A 31 -12.60 47.86 -13.42
CA ARG A 31 -12.81 49.24 -12.94
C ARG A 31 -11.50 50.00 -12.83
N ARG A 32 -10.44 49.35 -12.33
CA ARG A 32 -9.09 49.93 -12.22
C ARG A 32 -8.50 50.25 -13.60
N SER A 33 -8.80 49.43 -14.61
CA SER A 33 -8.44 49.66 -16.02
C SER A 33 -9.40 50.58 -16.77
N GLY A 34 -10.32 51.29 -16.08
CA GLY A 34 -11.20 52.29 -16.70
C GLY A 34 -12.55 51.77 -17.23
N THR A 35 -12.81 50.46 -17.12
CA THR A 35 -14.06 49.84 -17.58
C THR A 35 -15.08 49.69 -16.44
N SER A 36 -16.26 50.32 -16.60
CA SER A 36 -17.28 50.32 -15.54
C SER A 36 -17.95 48.94 -15.34
N PRO A 37 -18.43 48.62 -14.12
CA PRO A 37 -19.17 47.39 -13.85
C PRO A 37 -20.41 47.19 -14.75
N GLN A 38 -21.07 48.29 -15.12
CA GLN A 38 -22.20 48.27 -16.06
C GLN A 38 -21.78 47.83 -17.47
N THR A 39 -20.55 48.18 -17.87
CA THR A 39 -19.99 47.77 -19.17
C THR A 39 -19.63 46.28 -19.14
N ILE A 40 -19.04 45.79 -18.05
CA ILE A 40 -18.81 44.35 -17.82
C ILE A 40 -20.12 43.55 -17.89
N ALA A 41 -21.16 44.01 -17.19
CA ALA A 41 -22.48 43.36 -17.25
C ALA A 41 -23.07 43.34 -18.67
N LYS A 42 -22.90 44.43 -19.44
CA LYS A 42 -23.33 44.48 -20.85
C LYS A 42 -22.53 43.53 -21.74
N LEU A 43 -21.22 43.41 -21.52
CA LEU A 43 -20.35 42.48 -22.24
C LEU A 43 -20.75 41.03 -21.94
N ALA A 44 -21.02 40.71 -20.68
CA ALA A 44 -21.51 39.40 -20.28
C ALA A 44 -22.88 39.06 -20.87
N ASN A 45 -23.84 39.99 -20.82
CA ASN A 45 -25.18 39.80 -21.41
C ASN A 45 -25.15 39.62 -22.93
N ARG A 46 -24.08 40.06 -23.60
CA ARG A 46 -23.86 39.89 -25.04
C ARG A 46 -23.03 38.65 -25.39
N GLY A 47 -22.67 37.83 -24.39
CA GLY A 47 -21.86 36.63 -24.58
C GLY A 47 -20.39 36.91 -24.89
N ALA A 48 -19.90 38.15 -24.77
CA ALA A 48 -18.48 38.46 -24.93
C ALA A 48 -17.66 38.01 -23.70
N LEU A 49 -18.32 37.97 -22.53
CA LEU A 49 -17.77 37.48 -21.28
C LEU A 49 -18.70 36.41 -20.70
N GLU A 50 -18.11 35.39 -20.10
CA GLU A 50 -18.80 34.37 -19.32
C GLU A 50 -18.50 34.56 -17.84
N ARG A 51 -19.52 34.47 -16.98
CA ARG A 51 -19.33 34.64 -15.53
C ARG A 51 -18.97 33.31 -14.88
N ILE A 52 -17.74 33.19 -14.40
CA ILE A 52 -17.24 31.97 -13.72
C ILE A 52 -17.56 32.00 -12.23
N ALA A 53 -17.36 33.15 -11.58
CA ALA A 53 -17.67 33.35 -10.17
C ALA A 53 -18.24 34.74 -9.91
N HIS A 54 -18.61 35.04 -8.67
CA HIS A 54 -19.06 36.38 -8.32
C HIS A 54 -17.99 37.43 -8.57
N GLY A 55 -18.24 38.31 -9.55
CA GLY A 55 -17.33 39.39 -9.90
C GLY A 55 -16.11 38.95 -10.71
N VAL A 56 -16.08 37.71 -11.22
CA VAL A 56 -14.99 37.18 -12.05
C VAL A 56 -15.55 36.65 -13.36
N TYR A 57 -14.96 37.10 -14.47
CA TYR A 57 -15.44 36.84 -15.82
C TYR A 57 -14.31 36.29 -16.69
N ARG A 58 -14.65 35.37 -17.57
CA ARG A 58 -13.78 34.79 -18.60
C ARG A 58 -14.17 35.35 -19.96
N PHE A 59 -13.19 35.62 -20.81
CA PHE A 59 -13.49 35.98 -22.20
C PHE A 59 -14.02 34.78 -22.97
N ALA A 60 -15.09 34.96 -23.75
CA ALA A 60 -15.70 33.86 -24.50
C ALA A 60 -14.77 33.27 -25.59
N GLY A 61 -13.77 34.04 -26.04
CA GLY A 61 -12.74 33.58 -26.96
C GLY A 61 -11.64 32.73 -26.29
N THR A 62 -11.58 32.69 -24.96
CA THR A 62 -10.67 31.83 -24.23
C THR A 62 -11.27 30.42 -24.15
N PRO A 63 -10.52 29.34 -24.43
CA PRO A 63 -11.00 27.97 -24.22
C PRO A 63 -11.28 27.68 -22.72
N PRO A 64 -12.33 26.91 -22.37
CA PRO A 64 -12.56 26.50 -20.99
C PRO A 64 -11.42 25.64 -20.45
N ASP A 65 -11.01 25.86 -19.21
CA ASP A 65 -10.02 25.05 -18.50
C ASP A 65 -10.65 24.45 -17.23
N ALA A 66 -10.32 23.20 -16.92
CA ALA A 66 -10.77 22.54 -15.70
C ALA A 66 -10.36 23.29 -14.40
N ARG A 67 -9.39 24.20 -14.49
CA ARG A 67 -8.90 25.03 -13.37
C ARG A 67 -9.60 26.39 -13.27
N ASP A 68 -10.52 26.74 -14.17
CA ASP A 68 -11.11 28.08 -14.22
C ASP A 68 -11.82 28.45 -12.92
N GLU A 69 -12.53 27.51 -12.30
CA GLU A 69 -13.21 27.74 -11.02
C GLU A 69 -12.22 28.03 -9.89
N LEU A 70 -11.10 27.29 -9.83
CA LEU A 70 -10.04 27.50 -8.86
C LEU A 70 -9.32 28.84 -9.07
N ARG A 71 -8.98 29.18 -10.31
CA ARG A 71 -8.37 30.47 -10.68
C ARG A 71 -9.30 31.63 -10.34
N ALA A 72 -10.58 31.49 -10.65
CA ALA A 72 -11.59 32.50 -10.31
C ALA A 72 -11.78 32.63 -8.79
N ALA A 73 -11.76 31.53 -8.05
CA ALA A 73 -11.79 31.56 -6.59
C ALA A 73 -10.57 32.29 -6.01
N TRP A 74 -9.37 32.04 -6.54
CA TRP A 74 -8.13 32.70 -6.12
C TRP A 74 -8.10 34.20 -6.44
N LEU A 75 -8.56 34.60 -7.63
CA LEU A 75 -8.72 36.01 -8.02
C LEU A 75 -9.72 36.73 -7.12
N ALA A 76 -10.80 36.06 -6.72
CA ALA A 76 -11.81 36.65 -5.83
C ALA A 76 -11.29 36.91 -4.39
N LEU A 77 -10.15 36.34 -3.99
CA LEU A 77 -9.55 36.59 -2.66
C LEU A 77 -8.95 37.98 -2.52
N ASP A 78 -8.49 38.54 -3.63
CA ASP A 78 -7.95 39.90 -3.75
C ASP A 78 -8.29 40.42 -5.15
N PRO A 79 -9.53 40.91 -5.34
CA PRO A 79 -10.05 41.21 -6.67
C PRO A 79 -9.51 42.51 -7.27
N GLU A 80 -8.73 43.32 -6.55
CA GLU A 80 -8.22 44.61 -7.04
C GLU A 80 -6.82 44.52 -7.65
N HIS A 81 -6.01 43.57 -7.17
CA HIS A 81 -4.63 43.38 -7.61
C HIS A 81 -4.54 42.37 -8.75
N PHE A 82 -3.62 42.61 -9.69
CA PHE A 82 -3.33 41.69 -10.80
C PHE A 82 -2.45 40.53 -10.32
N VAL A 83 -2.49 39.37 -11.01
CA VAL A 83 -1.62 38.21 -10.71
C VAL A 83 -0.15 38.63 -10.53
N ALA A 84 0.39 39.42 -11.46
CA ALA A 84 1.78 39.87 -11.44
C ALA A 84 2.15 40.73 -10.21
N GLU A 85 1.18 41.44 -9.63
CA GLU A 85 1.37 42.26 -8.43
C GLU A 85 1.32 41.41 -7.15
N ARG A 86 0.56 40.31 -7.18
CA ARG A 86 0.33 39.44 -6.03
C ARG A 86 1.47 38.46 -5.80
N LEU A 87 1.99 37.82 -6.85
CA LEU A 87 3.01 36.77 -6.76
C LEU A 87 4.30 37.17 -6.01
N PRO A 88 4.80 38.42 -6.09
CA PRO A 88 5.98 38.84 -5.34
C PRO A 88 5.76 39.09 -3.85
N THR A 89 4.51 39.12 -3.38
CA THR A 89 4.18 39.52 -1.99
C THR A 89 4.39 38.38 -1.00
N GLU A 90 4.80 38.72 0.23
CA GLU A 90 4.98 37.74 1.31
C GLU A 90 3.66 37.27 1.95
N SER A 91 2.58 38.03 1.76
CA SER A 91 1.25 37.77 2.34
C SER A 91 0.26 37.20 1.31
N LEU A 92 0.71 36.22 0.53
CA LEU A 92 -0.05 35.61 -0.55
C LEU A 92 -0.97 34.49 -0.08
N GLU A 93 -2.19 34.41 -0.61
CA GLU A 93 -3.03 33.21 -0.44
C GLU A 93 -2.55 32.11 -1.39
N VAL A 94 -2.14 30.98 -0.83
CA VAL A 94 -1.52 29.88 -1.60
C VAL A 94 -2.48 28.72 -1.70
N VAL A 95 -2.68 28.17 -2.90
CA VAL A 95 -3.45 26.94 -3.13
C VAL A 95 -2.78 25.78 -2.40
N SER A 96 -3.53 25.03 -1.59
CA SER A 96 -2.95 24.02 -0.69
C SER A 96 -3.81 22.76 -0.57
N HIS A 97 -3.37 21.80 0.25
CA HIS A 97 -4.09 20.56 0.56
C HIS A 97 -4.56 19.83 -0.70
N ARG A 98 -5.85 19.45 -0.80
CA ARG A 98 -6.39 18.65 -1.90
C ARG A 98 -6.39 19.40 -3.23
N SER A 99 -6.58 20.73 -3.21
CA SER A 99 -6.48 21.54 -4.42
C SER A 99 -5.04 21.57 -4.97
N ALA A 100 -4.03 21.65 -4.10
CA ALA A 100 -2.63 21.54 -4.51
C ALA A 100 -2.28 20.12 -4.99
N ALA A 101 -2.74 19.08 -4.30
CA ALA A 101 -2.54 17.69 -4.71
C ALA A 101 -3.05 17.43 -6.13
N ARG A 102 -4.25 17.94 -6.46
CA ARG A 102 -4.80 17.86 -7.81
C ARG A 102 -3.95 18.57 -8.87
N LEU A 103 -3.42 19.76 -8.57
CA LEU A 103 -2.53 20.49 -9.49
C LEU A 103 -1.21 19.75 -9.71
N TRP A 104 -0.67 19.11 -8.66
CA TRP A 104 0.53 18.27 -8.74
C TRP A 104 0.25 16.84 -9.24
N GLN A 105 -1.00 16.50 -9.51
CA GLN A 105 -1.43 15.15 -9.90
C GLN A 105 -0.97 14.07 -8.90
N LEU A 106 -1.15 14.36 -7.61
CA LEU A 106 -0.78 13.49 -6.49
C LEU A 106 -1.99 12.74 -5.96
N GLY A 107 -1.99 11.42 -6.14
CA GLY A 107 -3.07 10.55 -5.73
C GLY A 107 -4.40 10.86 -6.42
N ASP A 108 -5.44 10.14 -6.02
CA ASP A 108 -6.81 10.47 -6.36
C ASP A 108 -7.45 11.15 -5.15
N THR A 109 -7.41 12.48 -5.14
CA THR A 109 -8.00 13.28 -4.05
C THR A 109 -9.27 13.95 -4.52
N ASP A 110 -10.38 13.67 -3.84
CA ASP A 110 -11.62 14.44 -4.00
C ASP A 110 -11.38 15.90 -3.60
N ALA A 111 -11.13 16.75 -4.59
CA ALA A 111 -10.85 18.17 -4.44
C ALA A 111 -12.09 19.02 -4.75
N ASP A 112 -13.23 18.63 -4.18
CA ASP A 112 -14.54 19.28 -4.38
C ASP A 112 -14.60 20.72 -3.87
N ARG A 113 -13.59 21.13 -3.08
CA ARG A 113 -13.44 22.48 -2.55
C ARG A 113 -12.10 23.06 -2.97
N HIS A 114 -12.10 24.36 -3.22
CA HIS A 114 -10.91 25.15 -3.43
C HIS A 114 -10.29 25.49 -2.07
N GLU A 115 -9.13 24.91 -1.80
CA GLU A 115 -8.42 25.02 -0.52
C GLU A 115 -7.23 25.97 -0.63
N PHE A 116 -7.16 26.93 0.30
CA PHE A 116 -6.08 27.91 0.35
C PHE A 116 -5.49 28.00 1.76
N THR A 117 -4.17 28.07 1.85
CA THR A 117 -3.45 28.44 3.08
C THR A 117 -3.24 29.95 3.10
N VAL A 118 -3.58 30.57 4.24
CA VAL A 118 -3.54 32.02 4.46
C VAL A 118 -2.82 32.36 5.76
N GLY A 119 -2.01 33.42 5.75
CA GLY A 119 -1.22 33.84 6.92
C GLY A 119 -2.06 34.39 8.08
N THR A 120 -3.20 35.00 7.77
CA THR A 120 -4.15 35.56 8.74
C THR A 120 -5.51 34.89 8.63
N ARG A 121 -6.29 34.91 9.71
CA ARG A 121 -7.60 34.25 9.74
C ARG A 121 -8.54 34.91 8.72
N ARG A 122 -8.97 34.15 7.71
CA ARG A 122 -10.05 34.51 6.78
C ARG A 122 -11.27 33.61 6.98
N GLN A 123 -12.44 34.08 6.58
CA GLN A 123 -13.69 33.32 6.54
C GLN A 123 -14.31 33.48 5.16
N SER A 124 -14.89 32.42 4.63
CA SER A 124 -15.59 32.45 3.36
C SER A 124 -17.08 32.24 3.59
N ARG A 125 -17.92 32.95 2.84
CA ARG A 125 -19.35 32.63 2.69
C ARG A 125 -19.60 31.62 1.56
N ARG A 126 -18.57 31.29 0.77
CA ARG A 126 -18.62 30.31 -0.31
C ARG A 126 -18.39 28.91 0.25
N PRO A 127 -19.35 27.96 0.11
CA PRO A 127 -19.21 26.60 0.63
C PRO A 127 -18.10 25.81 -0.10
N ASP A 128 -17.87 26.14 -1.37
CA ASP A 128 -16.83 25.61 -2.25
C ASP A 128 -15.42 26.11 -1.94
N VAL A 129 -15.23 27.01 -0.96
CA VAL A 129 -13.91 27.53 -0.57
C VAL A 129 -13.59 27.16 0.87
N ARG A 130 -12.36 26.68 1.11
CA ARG A 130 -11.83 26.39 2.46
C ARG A 130 -10.55 27.16 2.70
N PHE A 131 -10.46 27.79 3.87
CA PHE A 131 -9.23 28.45 4.31
C PHE A 131 -8.58 27.66 5.44
N HIS A 132 -7.27 27.48 5.31
CA HIS A 132 -6.39 26.95 6.34
C HIS A 132 -5.48 28.06 6.82
N ARG A 133 -5.34 28.21 8.14
CA ARG A 133 -4.43 29.20 8.70
C ARG A 133 -3.05 28.58 8.82
N GLY A 134 -2.05 29.19 8.18
CA GLY A 134 -0.67 28.71 8.23
C GLY A 134 0.29 29.80 7.75
N GLN A 135 1.47 29.84 8.37
CA GLN A 135 2.58 30.66 7.87
C GLN A 135 3.38 29.81 6.89
N LEU A 136 3.61 30.33 5.68
CA LEU A 136 4.36 29.65 4.64
C LEU A 136 5.66 30.40 4.37
N ARG A 137 6.78 29.66 4.36
CA ARG A 137 8.07 30.18 3.90
C ARG A 137 8.06 30.27 2.39
N ARG A 138 9.00 31.05 1.82
CA ARG A 138 9.13 31.16 0.36
C ARG A 138 9.41 29.81 -0.33
N THR A 139 10.02 28.85 0.39
CA THR A 139 10.29 27.47 -0.06
C THR A 139 9.08 26.55 0.01
N ASP A 140 8.04 26.93 0.76
CA ASP A 140 6.87 26.09 0.99
C ASP A 140 5.86 26.18 -0.15
N TRP A 141 6.13 27.03 -1.16
CA TRP A 141 5.25 27.24 -2.30
C TRP A 141 6.02 27.62 -3.56
N THR A 142 5.43 27.34 -4.71
CA THR A 142 5.92 27.70 -6.05
C THR A 142 4.74 28.07 -6.95
N VAL A 143 5.03 28.48 -8.19
CA VAL A 143 3.99 28.79 -9.18
C VAL A 143 3.77 27.58 -10.08
N VAL A 144 2.53 27.08 -10.14
CA VAL A 144 2.11 25.99 -11.02
C VAL A 144 0.91 26.47 -11.83
N ASP A 145 1.00 26.37 -13.16
CA ASP A 145 -0.02 26.87 -14.08
C ASP A 145 -0.44 28.34 -13.80
N GLY A 146 0.51 29.15 -13.31
CA GLY A 146 0.35 30.56 -12.93
C GLY A 146 -0.19 30.80 -11.50
N LEU A 147 -0.64 29.76 -10.79
CA LEU A 147 -1.18 29.88 -9.43
C LEU A 147 -0.07 29.67 -8.40
N PRO A 148 -0.06 30.38 -7.26
CA PRO A 148 0.78 30.02 -6.14
C PRO A 148 0.24 28.74 -5.49
N VAL A 149 1.03 27.68 -5.46
CA VAL A 149 0.66 26.36 -4.93
C VAL A 149 1.70 25.92 -3.91
N THR A 150 1.28 25.26 -2.82
CA THR A 150 2.23 24.66 -1.88
C THR A 150 3.15 23.69 -2.60
N SER A 151 4.42 23.62 -2.20
CA SER A 151 5.38 22.66 -2.75
C SER A 151 4.94 21.23 -2.44
N VAL A 152 5.35 20.25 -3.23
CA VAL A 152 4.93 18.85 -3.04
C VAL A 152 5.13 18.35 -1.60
N PRO A 153 6.31 18.53 -0.94
CA PRO A 153 6.47 18.13 0.46
C PRO A 153 5.51 18.86 1.40
N ARG A 154 5.27 20.17 1.18
CA ARG A 154 4.33 20.93 1.99
C ARG A 154 2.89 20.46 1.81
N THR A 155 2.48 20.16 0.57
CA THR A 155 1.17 19.59 0.26
C THR A 155 0.97 18.26 0.98
N ILE A 156 1.97 17.38 0.98
CA ILE A 156 1.93 16.08 1.67
C ILE A 156 1.79 16.28 3.19
N ALA A 157 2.60 17.15 3.78
CA ALA A 157 2.52 17.47 5.21
C ALA A 157 1.14 18.02 5.60
N ASP A 158 0.58 18.93 4.79
CA ASP A 158 -0.75 19.51 5.02
C ASP A 158 -1.85 18.43 4.99
N LEU A 159 -1.77 17.46 4.07
CA LEU A 159 -2.73 16.36 3.97
C LEU A 159 -2.59 15.34 5.11
N ALA A 160 -1.36 15.00 5.49
CA ALA A 160 -1.07 14.13 6.63
C ALA A 160 -1.53 14.77 7.95
N ALA A 161 -1.29 16.07 8.14
CA ALA A 161 -1.79 16.83 9.29
C ALA A 161 -3.33 16.93 9.30
N GLY A 162 -3.94 16.91 8.12
CA GLY A 162 -5.38 16.81 7.95
C GLY A 162 -5.97 15.42 8.21
N HIS A 163 -5.11 14.45 8.55
CA HIS A 163 -5.47 13.05 8.80
C HIS A 163 -6.25 12.42 7.64
N ILE A 164 -5.79 12.63 6.40
CA ILE A 164 -6.30 11.87 5.25
C ILE A 164 -6.09 10.37 5.49
N ASP A 165 -6.92 9.53 4.88
CA ASP A 165 -6.77 8.08 4.96
C ASP A 165 -5.36 7.60 4.57
N GLY A 166 -4.86 6.57 5.25
CA GLY A 166 -3.50 6.06 5.07
C GLY A 166 -3.24 5.48 3.67
N GLY A 167 -4.23 4.83 3.06
CA GLY A 167 -4.14 4.33 1.69
C GLY A 167 -4.06 5.46 0.67
N HIS A 168 -4.86 6.51 0.84
CA HIS A 168 -4.75 7.72 0.02
C HIS A 168 -3.42 8.45 0.22
N LEU A 169 -2.92 8.54 1.46
CA LEU A 169 -1.61 9.13 1.74
C LEU A 169 -0.48 8.35 1.05
N ALA A 170 -0.51 7.02 1.07
CA ALA A 170 0.46 6.19 0.38
C ALA A 170 0.45 6.43 -1.14
N GLY A 171 -0.73 6.54 -1.75
CA GLY A 171 -0.87 6.89 -3.18
C GLY A 171 -0.28 8.27 -3.53
N ILE A 172 -0.56 9.28 -2.70
CA ILE A 172 0.00 10.64 -2.84
C ILE A 172 1.52 10.63 -2.75
N VAL A 173 2.06 9.94 -1.74
CA VAL A 173 3.50 9.82 -1.48
C VAL A 173 4.20 9.12 -2.64
N ARG A 174 3.63 8.02 -3.14
CA ARG A 174 4.14 7.32 -4.31
C ARG A 174 4.20 8.25 -5.52
N ASP A 175 3.13 8.96 -5.82
CA ASP A 175 3.08 9.87 -6.97
C ASP A 175 4.11 11.01 -6.83
N ALA A 176 4.41 11.46 -5.61
CA ALA A 176 5.46 12.44 -5.36
C ALA A 176 6.86 11.91 -5.72
N VAL A 177 7.15 10.65 -5.42
CA VAL A 177 8.43 10.00 -5.79
C VAL A 177 8.47 9.73 -7.29
N VAL A 178 7.43 9.11 -7.83
CA VAL A 178 7.42 8.56 -9.20
C VAL A 178 7.24 9.66 -10.24
N ARG A 179 6.32 10.60 -10.03
CA ARG A 179 5.95 11.63 -11.02
C ARG A 179 6.64 12.97 -10.77
N GLN A 180 6.77 13.36 -9.50
CA GLN A 180 7.35 14.64 -9.12
C GLN A 180 8.83 14.55 -8.76
N HIS A 181 9.42 13.34 -8.74
CA HIS A 181 10.83 13.08 -8.45
C HIS A 181 11.31 13.72 -7.15
N VAL A 182 10.45 13.76 -6.12
CA VAL A 182 10.82 14.24 -4.80
C VAL A 182 11.78 13.24 -4.15
N ASP A 183 12.84 13.77 -3.55
CA ASP A 183 13.80 12.98 -2.78
C ASP A 183 13.09 12.26 -1.61
N VAL A 184 13.35 10.95 -1.51
CA VAL A 184 12.78 10.08 -0.48
C VAL A 184 13.13 10.58 0.92
N GLU A 185 14.37 11.05 1.14
CA GLU A 185 14.81 11.55 2.45
C GLU A 185 13.99 12.79 2.88
N VAL A 186 13.65 13.65 1.92
CA VAL A 186 12.78 14.81 2.18
C VAL A 186 11.39 14.36 2.60
N LEU A 187 10.84 13.30 1.98
CA LEU A 187 9.53 12.76 2.34
C LEU A 187 9.55 12.08 3.71
N ILE A 188 10.62 11.35 4.06
CA ILE A 188 10.78 10.73 5.40
C ILE A 188 10.70 11.82 6.47
N GLU A 189 11.49 12.88 6.34
CA GLU A 189 11.51 13.98 7.30
C GLU A 189 10.19 14.74 7.34
N THR A 190 9.53 14.89 6.18
CA THR A 190 8.22 15.54 6.08
C THR A 190 7.13 14.76 6.81
N LEU A 191 7.14 13.43 6.70
CA LEU A 191 6.11 12.55 7.27
C LEU A 191 6.37 12.14 8.71
N ARG A 192 7.63 12.25 9.18
CA ARG A 192 8.06 11.89 10.53
C ARG A 192 7.11 12.37 11.65
N PRO A 193 6.62 13.63 11.66
CA PRO A 193 5.74 14.11 12.73
C PRO A 193 4.38 13.41 12.79
N TYR A 194 3.96 12.75 11.70
CA TYR A 194 2.65 12.12 11.54
C TYR A 194 2.72 10.59 11.62
N ALA A 195 3.93 10.01 11.64
CA ALA A 195 4.16 8.56 11.60
C ALA A 195 3.34 7.77 12.64
N ARG A 196 3.29 8.25 13.89
CA ARG A 196 2.52 7.60 14.96
C ARG A 196 1.02 7.55 14.70
N PHE A 197 0.45 8.59 14.10
CA PHE A 197 -0.98 8.62 13.77
C PHE A 197 -1.33 7.52 12.77
N TYR A 198 -0.43 7.27 11.82
CA TYR A 198 -0.57 6.25 10.78
C TYR A 198 -0.06 4.86 11.19
N GLY A 199 0.18 4.61 12.48
CA GLY A 199 0.47 3.27 13.01
C GLY A 199 1.94 2.85 13.01
N ALA A 200 2.87 3.76 12.72
CA ALA A 200 4.30 3.50 12.86
C ALA A 200 4.68 3.22 14.32
N GLN A 201 5.58 2.26 14.55
CA GLN A 201 6.16 1.98 15.86
C GLN A 201 7.24 3.01 16.18
N GLY A 202 6.85 4.25 16.46
CA GLY A 202 7.75 5.37 16.75
C GLY A 202 7.57 6.58 15.82
N ASP A 203 8.49 7.54 15.90
CA ASP A 203 8.54 8.70 15.01
C ASP A 203 9.38 8.38 13.77
N ASP A 204 9.04 7.30 13.08
CA ASP A 204 9.76 6.84 11.89
C ASP A 204 8.94 7.08 10.62
N GLY A 205 9.32 8.13 9.89
CA GLY A 205 8.70 8.47 8.60
C GLY A 205 9.04 7.46 7.48
N GLU A 206 10.13 6.70 7.61
CA GLU A 206 10.53 5.67 6.63
C GLU A 206 9.47 4.57 6.55
N SER A 207 8.92 4.18 7.70
CA SER A 207 7.83 3.20 7.77
C SER A 207 6.61 3.57 6.91
N LEU A 208 6.31 4.86 6.74
CA LEU A 208 5.20 5.34 5.90
C LEU A 208 5.52 5.38 4.40
N LEU A 209 6.80 5.32 4.03
CA LEU A 209 7.25 5.23 2.64
C LEU A 209 7.48 3.77 2.20
N SER A 210 7.75 2.89 3.18
CA SER A 210 8.14 1.49 2.96
C SER A 210 6.99 0.56 2.62
N ASP A 211 5.73 1.00 2.71
CA ASP A 211 4.57 0.18 2.42
C ASP A 211 4.28 0.20 0.92
N SER A 212 5.09 -0.57 0.17
CA SER A 212 4.73 -0.97 -1.19
C SER A 212 3.33 -1.59 -1.16
N PRO A 213 2.37 -1.12 -2.00
CA PRO A 213 1.07 -1.76 -2.12
C PRO A 213 1.19 -3.16 -2.74
N TRP A 214 2.35 -3.51 -3.30
CA TRP A 214 2.61 -4.82 -3.89
C TRP A 214 3.12 -5.79 -2.83
N VAL A 215 2.31 -6.82 -2.58
CA VAL A 215 2.60 -7.91 -1.65
C VAL A 215 2.78 -9.20 -2.46
N LEU A 216 3.96 -9.81 -2.36
CA LEU A 216 4.27 -11.07 -3.04
C LEU A 216 3.67 -12.25 -2.27
N LYS A 217 2.86 -13.07 -2.96
CA LYS A 217 2.16 -14.22 -2.36
C LYS A 217 2.59 -15.54 -3.03
N GLY A 218 1.83 -16.60 -2.72
CA GLY A 218 1.93 -17.88 -3.42
C GLY A 218 3.29 -18.56 -3.32
N GLY A 219 3.69 -19.26 -4.38
CA GLY A 219 4.93 -20.07 -4.39
C GLY A 219 6.20 -19.21 -4.42
N ALA A 220 6.18 -18.11 -5.18
CA ALA A 220 7.31 -17.18 -5.27
C ALA A 220 7.61 -16.52 -3.91
N GLY A 221 6.57 -16.09 -3.18
CA GLY A 221 6.76 -15.55 -1.82
C GLY A 221 7.32 -16.58 -0.82
N LEU A 222 7.03 -17.87 -1.02
CA LEU A 222 7.65 -18.93 -0.21
C LEU A 222 9.13 -19.14 -0.55
N LEU A 223 9.51 -19.02 -1.82
CA LEU A 223 10.90 -19.11 -2.26
C LEU A 223 11.77 -17.99 -1.69
N ILE A 224 11.22 -16.78 -1.59
CA ILE A 224 11.91 -15.65 -0.94
C ILE A 224 12.20 -15.96 0.54
N ARG A 225 11.27 -16.63 1.24
CA ARG A 225 11.46 -17.03 2.65
C ARG A 225 12.42 -18.19 2.81
N LEU A 226 12.30 -19.18 1.93
CA LEU A 226 12.92 -20.49 2.06
C LEU A 226 13.63 -20.80 0.74
N PRO A 227 14.97 -20.68 0.67
CA PRO A 227 15.74 -21.02 -0.53
C PRO A 227 15.53 -22.47 -1.01
N GLY A 228 15.10 -23.36 -0.12
CA GLY A 228 14.75 -24.75 -0.44
C GLY A 228 13.34 -24.95 -0.99
N ALA A 229 12.47 -23.93 -1.02
CA ALA A 229 11.15 -24.07 -1.61
C ALA A 229 11.24 -24.27 -3.13
N ARG A 230 10.22 -24.91 -3.70
CA ARG A 230 10.16 -25.14 -5.14
C ARG A 230 10.00 -23.84 -5.92
N TYR A 231 10.54 -23.80 -7.14
CA TYR A 231 10.24 -22.72 -8.09
C TYR A 231 8.75 -22.71 -8.46
N SER A 232 8.17 -21.51 -8.50
CA SER A 232 6.85 -21.29 -9.06
C SER A 232 6.98 -20.88 -10.54
N ARG A 233 6.03 -21.32 -11.38
CA ARG A 233 5.95 -20.85 -12.77
C ARG A 233 5.27 -19.49 -12.88
N ASP A 234 4.44 -19.17 -11.89
CA ASP A 234 3.62 -17.98 -11.84
C ASP A 234 4.07 -17.11 -10.65
N ILE A 235 3.98 -15.79 -10.81
CA ILE A 235 4.20 -14.82 -9.74
C ILE A 235 2.83 -14.37 -9.25
N ASP A 236 2.50 -14.73 -8.02
CA ASP A 236 1.26 -14.30 -7.41
C ASP A 236 1.49 -12.94 -6.69
N LEU A 237 0.68 -11.92 -7.00
CA LEU A 237 0.72 -10.61 -6.36
C LEU A 237 -0.64 -10.24 -5.77
N LEU A 238 -0.59 -9.66 -4.57
CA LEU A 238 -1.69 -8.89 -3.99
C LEU A 238 -1.32 -7.41 -4.08
N TYR A 239 -2.24 -6.61 -4.63
CA TYR A 239 -2.17 -5.16 -4.59
C TYR A 239 -3.08 -4.65 -3.47
N SER A 240 -2.49 -4.24 -2.35
CA SER A 240 -3.15 -3.98 -1.07
C SER A 240 -3.71 -2.56 -0.92
N SER A 241 -4.00 -1.88 -2.03
CA SER A 241 -4.58 -0.52 -2.04
C SER A 241 -6.01 -0.57 -2.58
N GLU A 242 -6.84 0.43 -2.23
CA GLU A 242 -8.26 0.49 -2.63
C GLU A 242 -8.50 0.60 -4.15
N LEU A 243 -7.43 0.72 -4.94
CA LEU A 243 -7.50 0.78 -6.40
C LEU A 243 -7.98 -0.54 -7.01
N ASN A 244 -8.55 -0.44 -8.21
CA ASN A 244 -9.02 -1.60 -8.96
C ASN A 244 -7.88 -2.26 -9.77
N VAL A 245 -8.14 -3.47 -10.31
CA VAL A 245 -7.18 -4.22 -11.13
C VAL A 245 -6.58 -3.38 -12.27
N ARG A 246 -7.36 -2.49 -12.90
CA ARG A 246 -6.88 -1.67 -14.04
C ARG A 246 -5.80 -0.68 -13.61
N GLU A 247 -5.98 -0.05 -12.47
CA GLU A 247 -5.00 0.89 -11.90
C GLU A 247 -3.73 0.17 -11.46
N ALA A 248 -3.87 -0.97 -10.78
CA ALA A 248 -2.73 -1.82 -10.42
C ALA A 248 -1.93 -2.26 -11.66
N LEU A 249 -2.61 -2.64 -12.75
CA LEU A 249 -1.94 -3.00 -14.01
C LEU A 249 -1.26 -1.81 -14.69
N THR A 250 -1.85 -0.62 -14.60
CA THR A 250 -1.24 0.61 -15.15
C THR A 250 0.07 0.90 -14.43
N GLU A 251 0.09 0.75 -13.11
CA GLU A 251 1.30 0.89 -12.30
C GLU A 251 2.33 -0.20 -12.61
N LEU A 252 1.90 -1.47 -12.71
CA LEU A 252 2.78 -2.58 -13.09
C LEU A 252 3.46 -2.35 -14.45
N ARG A 253 2.72 -1.85 -15.44
CA ARG A 253 3.26 -1.49 -16.77
C ARG A 253 4.29 -0.37 -16.67
N SER A 254 3.99 0.69 -15.91
CA SER A 254 4.93 1.80 -15.70
C SER A 254 6.22 1.35 -15.01
N MET A 255 6.12 0.43 -14.03
CA MET A 255 7.29 -0.15 -13.37
C MET A 255 8.10 -1.05 -14.32
N ALA A 256 7.44 -1.83 -15.19
CA ALA A 256 8.07 -2.71 -16.17
C ALA A 256 8.86 -1.94 -17.25
N GLU A 257 8.45 -0.71 -17.58
CA GLU A 257 9.12 0.18 -18.52
C GLU A 257 10.36 0.88 -17.93
N SER A 258 10.48 0.92 -16.60
CA SER A 258 11.56 1.62 -15.90
C SER A 258 12.81 0.75 -15.78
N ALA A 259 13.88 1.09 -16.50
CA ALA A 259 15.16 0.39 -16.37
C ALA A 259 15.78 0.60 -14.97
N ARG A 260 16.07 -0.49 -14.25
CA ARG A 260 16.63 -0.47 -12.88
C ARG A 260 18.14 -0.70 -12.82
N GLY A 261 18.83 -0.68 -13.96
CA GLY A 261 20.27 -0.93 -14.05
C GLY A 261 20.66 -2.41 -14.11
N ASP A 262 19.68 -3.31 -14.23
CA ASP A 262 19.85 -4.78 -14.32
C ASP A 262 19.77 -5.33 -15.75
N HIS A 263 19.70 -4.45 -16.76
CA HIS A 263 19.56 -4.77 -18.19
C HIS A 263 18.30 -5.58 -18.57
N LEU A 264 17.40 -5.83 -17.62
CA LEU A 264 16.15 -6.53 -17.85
C LEU A 264 15.09 -5.53 -18.27
N THR A 265 14.34 -5.87 -19.32
CA THR A 265 13.13 -5.14 -19.72
C THR A 265 11.97 -6.11 -19.81
N PHE A 266 10.77 -5.60 -19.54
CA PHE A 266 9.58 -6.43 -19.46
C PHE A 266 8.49 -5.88 -20.37
N VAL A 267 7.83 -6.78 -21.10
CA VAL A 267 6.61 -6.48 -21.85
C VAL A 267 5.45 -7.16 -21.13
N VAL A 268 4.49 -6.34 -20.69
CA VAL A 268 3.29 -6.79 -19.97
C VAL A 268 2.11 -6.81 -20.93
N ASP A 269 1.52 -7.99 -21.12
CA ASP A 269 0.40 -8.21 -22.04
C ASP A 269 -0.91 -7.60 -21.51
N ASP A 270 -1.99 -7.75 -22.27
CA ASP A 270 -3.33 -7.43 -21.78
C ASP A 270 -3.82 -8.46 -20.76
N PRO A 271 -4.49 -8.00 -19.68
CA PRO A 271 -4.94 -8.89 -18.62
C PRO A 271 -6.14 -9.73 -19.06
N VAL A 272 -6.20 -10.96 -18.56
CA VAL A 272 -7.42 -11.75 -18.50
C VAL A 272 -8.03 -11.52 -17.13
N VAL A 273 -9.08 -10.69 -17.05
CA VAL A 273 -9.83 -10.45 -15.81
C VAL A 273 -10.73 -11.66 -15.56
N HIS A 274 -10.62 -12.23 -14.36
CA HIS A 274 -11.37 -13.42 -13.97
C HIS A 274 -12.57 -13.04 -13.09
N ASP A 275 -13.72 -13.66 -13.39
CA ASP A 275 -15.05 -13.37 -12.83
C ASP A 275 -15.61 -11.97 -13.13
N GLY A 276 -16.93 -11.83 -13.02
CA GLY A 276 -17.64 -10.54 -13.14
C GLY A 276 -17.29 -9.54 -12.03
N ASP A 277 -16.27 -9.84 -11.23
CA ASP A 277 -15.72 -9.01 -10.16
C ASP A 277 -14.32 -8.53 -10.57
N GLN A 278 -14.11 -7.21 -10.60
CA GLN A 278 -12.89 -6.56 -11.13
C GLN A 278 -11.68 -6.66 -10.17
N ALA A 279 -11.58 -7.74 -9.40
CA ALA A 279 -10.61 -7.90 -8.30
C ALA A 279 -9.56 -8.98 -8.55
N LEU A 280 -9.68 -9.78 -9.61
CA LEU A 280 -8.74 -10.83 -10.00
C LEU A 280 -8.36 -10.72 -11.48
N ALA A 281 -7.08 -10.80 -11.81
CA ALA A 281 -6.61 -10.86 -13.19
C ALA A 281 -5.32 -11.67 -13.33
N THR A 282 -5.19 -12.33 -14.49
CA THR A 282 -3.94 -12.96 -14.90
C THR A 282 -3.34 -12.15 -16.04
N VAL A 283 -2.04 -11.83 -15.96
CA VAL A 283 -1.33 -11.10 -17.02
C VAL A 283 -0.05 -11.82 -17.42
N GLY A 284 0.17 -11.96 -18.73
CA GLY A 284 1.42 -12.49 -19.27
C GLY A 284 2.52 -11.45 -19.24
N VAL A 285 3.73 -11.84 -18.84
CA VAL A 285 4.91 -10.99 -18.86
C VAL A 285 6.03 -11.68 -19.60
N THR A 286 6.66 -10.96 -20.53
CA THR A 286 7.83 -11.43 -21.27
C THR A 286 9.04 -10.59 -20.90
N GLY A 287 10.06 -11.24 -20.35
CA GLY A 287 11.34 -10.60 -19.99
C GLY A 287 12.36 -10.69 -21.12
N TYR A 288 13.15 -9.64 -21.28
CA TYR A 288 14.22 -9.52 -22.27
C TYR A 288 15.54 -9.08 -21.61
N THR A 289 16.65 -9.50 -22.18
CA THR A 289 17.99 -8.96 -21.92
C THR A 289 18.51 -8.36 -23.22
N GLY A 290 18.50 -7.03 -23.32
CA GLY A 290 18.68 -6.34 -24.60
C GLY A 290 17.59 -6.74 -25.60
N ALA A 291 17.99 -7.30 -26.75
CA ALA A 291 17.05 -7.79 -27.78
C ALA A 291 16.64 -9.27 -27.62
N THR A 292 17.26 -10.00 -26.69
CA THR A 292 17.07 -11.44 -26.54
C THR A 292 15.97 -11.70 -25.51
N ARG A 293 14.94 -12.47 -25.91
CA ARG A 293 13.92 -12.94 -24.97
C ARG A 293 14.56 -13.87 -23.94
N PHE A 294 14.45 -13.51 -22.66
CA PHE A 294 15.00 -14.25 -21.54
C PHE A 294 14.00 -15.29 -21.02
N ASP A 295 12.78 -14.88 -20.68
CA ASP A 295 11.75 -15.77 -20.14
C ASP A 295 10.32 -15.23 -20.37
N ARG A 296 9.30 -16.07 -20.16
CA ARG A 296 7.89 -15.67 -20.15
C ARG A 296 7.14 -16.39 -19.02
N PHE A 297 6.47 -15.61 -18.18
CA PHE A 297 5.73 -16.08 -17.02
C PHE A 297 4.38 -15.36 -16.89
N ALA A 298 3.50 -15.88 -16.05
CA ALA A 298 2.24 -15.24 -15.71
C ALA A 298 2.32 -14.55 -14.35
N ILE A 299 1.60 -13.44 -14.20
CA ILE A 299 1.33 -12.79 -12.92
C ILE A 299 -0.15 -12.95 -12.59
N ASP A 300 -0.44 -13.57 -11.45
CA ASP A 300 -1.79 -13.69 -10.89
C ASP A 300 -2.01 -12.56 -9.88
N LEU A 301 -2.82 -11.57 -10.24
CA LEU A 301 -3.06 -10.34 -9.48
C LEU A 301 -4.40 -10.41 -8.73
N SER A 302 -4.39 -10.10 -7.43
CA SER A 302 -5.57 -9.83 -6.60
C SER A 302 -5.56 -8.40 -6.03
N THR A 303 -6.72 -7.76 -5.88
CA THR A 303 -6.82 -6.40 -5.26
C THR A 303 -7.75 -6.31 -4.05
N ARG A 304 -8.45 -7.39 -3.68
CA ARG A 304 -9.42 -7.41 -2.55
C ARG A 304 -9.21 -8.57 -1.60
N GLU A 305 -7.99 -8.74 -1.11
CA GLU A 305 -7.70 -9.74 -0.07
C GLU A 305 -7.44 -9.03 1.26
N HIS A 306 -8.30 -9.30 2.24
CA HIS A 306 -8.10 -8.84 3.61
C HIS A 306 -7.11 -9.78 4.29
N VAL A 307 -5.89 -9.28 4.52
CA VAL A 307 -4.87 -10.01 5.28
C VAL A 307 -5.16 -9.96 6.78
N VAL A 308 -4.97 -11.08 7.47
CA VAL A 308 -5.18 -11.21 8.92
C VAL A 308 -3.96 -10.78 9.70
N ALA A 309 -2.79 -11.28 9.31
CA ALA A 309 -1.52 -10.89 9.93
C ALA A 309 -0.87 -9.74 9.16
N ARG A 310 0.11 -9.09 9.79
CA ARG A 310 0.86 -8.02 9.15
C ARG A 310 1.76 -8.61 8.05
N PRO A 311 1.82 -8.02 6.84
CA PRO A 311 2.80 -8.41 5.84
C PRO A 311 4.22 -8.35 6.40
N GLU A 312 5.04 -9.32 6.00
CA GLU A 312 6.42 -9.43 6.42
C GLU A 312 7.31 -8.74 5.39
N ARG A 313 8.43 -8.16 5.83
CA ARG A 313 9.47 -7.66 4.93
C ARG A 313 10.73 -8.48 5.09
N LEU A 314 11.26 -8.95 3.97
CA LEU A 314 12.42 -9.83 3.97
C LEU A 314 13.32 -9.52 2.77
N ARG A 315 14.62 -9.35 3.05
CA ARG A 315 15.66 -9.33 2.02
C ARG A 315 16.20 -10.76 1.85
N PRO A 316 16.01 -11.39 0.69
CA PRO A 316 16.50 -12.75 0.48
C PRO A 316 18.03 -12.77 0.37
N GLU A 317 18.62 -13.89 0.79
CA GLU A 317 20.00 -14.21 0.45
C GLU A 317 20.05 -14.69 -1.01
N PRO A 318 20.85 -14.05 -1.88
CA PRO A 318 20.95 -14.48 -3.27
C PRO A 318 21.57 -15.87 -3.38
N ILE A 319 20.93 -16.75 -4.16
CA ILE A 319 21.45 -18.11 -4.45
C ILE A 319 22.71 -18.03 -5.34
N VAL A 320 22.75 -17.03 -6.21
CA VAL A 320 23.86 -16.78 -7.15
C VAL A 320 24.24 -15.30 -7.06
N ASP A 321 25.54 -15.04 -6.88
CA ASP A 321 26.11 -13.71 -7.00
C ASP A 321 26.43 -13.42 -8.48
N ILE A 322 25.85 -12.36 -9.03
CA ILE A 322 26.02 -11.96 -10.44
C ILE A 322 26.80 -10.63 -10.44
N PRO A 323 28.06 -10.62 -10.91
CA PRO A 323 28.86 -9.40 -10.95
C PRO A 323 28.16 -8.27 -11.72
N GLY A 324 28.09 -7.10 -11.10
CA GLY A 324 27.48 -5.91 -11.69
C GLY A 324 25.97 -5.79 -11.48
N MET A 325 25.31 -6.79 -10.89
CA MET A 325 23.92 -6.67 -10.47
C MET A 325 23.80 -6.00 -9.10
N PRO A 326 22.80 -5.12 -8.89
CA PRO A 326 22.51 -4.61 -7.56
C PRO A 326 22.08 -5.76 -6.62
N PRO A 327 22.24 -5.60 -5.30
CA PRO A 327 21.76 -6.59 -4.33
C PRO A 327 20.24 -6.75 -4.47
N LEU A 328 19.74 -7.95 -4.17
CA LEU A 328 18.30 -8.21 -4.18
C LEU A 328 17.57 -7.23 -3.24
N PRO A 329 16.46 -6.63 -3.70
CA PRO A 329 15.70 -5.70 -2.89
C PRO A 329 15.04 -6.41 -1.70
N GLU A 330 14.57 -5.63 -0.74
CA GLU A 330 13.63 -6.14 0.26
C GLU A 330 12.26 -6.39 -0.40
N PHE A 331 11.62 -7.50 -0.05
CA PHE A 331 10.30 -7.89 -0.55
C PHE A 331 9.25 -7.75 0.56
N THR A 332 8.10 -7.17 0.22
CA THR A 332 6.89 -7.27 1.06
C THR A 332 6.18 -8.58 0.73
N LEU A 333 6.00 -9.42 1.74
CA LEU A 333 5.51 -10.78 1.59
C LEU A 333 4.15 -10.96 2.25
N TYR A 334 3.29 -11.73 1.58
CA TYR A 334 1.99 -12.13 2.11
C TYR A 334 2.17 -12.84 3.45
N PRO A 335 1.40 -12.49 4.50
CA PRO A 335 1.70 -12.97 5.84
C PRO A 335 1.66 -14.50 5.91
N LEU A 336 2.61 -15.08 6.64
CA LEU A 336 2.74 -16.53 6.72
C LEU A 336 1.50 -17.24 7.29
N PRO A 337 0.81 -16.72 8.33
CA PRO A 337 -0.46 -17.31 8.80
C PRO A 337 -1.55 -17.38 7.72
N ASP A 338 -1.69 -16.32 6.93
CA ASP A 338 -2.63 -16.24 5.81
C ASP A 338 -2.25 -17.22 4.69
N GLN A 339 -0.96 -17.31 4.35
CA GLN A 339 -0.45 -18.26 3.36
C GLN A 339 -0.69 -19.72 3.77
N VAL A 340 -0.56 -20.04 5.06
CA VAL A 340 -0.89 -21.38 5.61
C VAL A 340 -2.38 -21.67 5.45
N ALA A 341 -3.24 -20.69 5.73
CA ALA A 341 -4.69 -20.83 5.57
C ALA A 341 -5.10 -21.05 4.12
N ASP A 342 -4.55 -20.29 3.17
CA ASP A 342 -4.78 -20.44 1.73
C ASP A 342 -4.43 -21.86 1.27
N LYS A 343 -3.26 -22.37 1.70
CA LYS A 343 -2.80 -23.71 1.35
C LYS A 343 -3.74 -24.79 1.87
N ILE A 344 -4.14 -24.70 3.14
CA ILE A 344 -5.05 -25.68 3.74
C ILE A 344 -6.42 -25.65 3.05
N CYS A 345 -6.98 -24.47 2.78
CA CYS A 345 -8.26 -24.36 2.08
C CYS A 345 -8.15 -24.89 0.64
N ALA A 346 -7.06 -24.59 -0.07
CA ALA A 346 -6.78 -25.14 -1.40
C ALA A 346 -6.63 -26.67 -1.41
N MET A 347 -6.10 -27.28 -0.33
CA MET A 347 -6.04 -28.75 -0.20
C MET A 347 -7.43 -29.39 -0.12
N TYR A 348 -8.38 -28.76 0.59
CA TYR A 348 -9.72 -29.31 0.81
C TYR A 348 -10.79 -28.79 -0.16
N ALA A 349 -10.43 -27.91 -1.09
CA ALA A 349 -11.35 -27.40 -2.10
C ALA A 349 -11.94 -28.54 -2.94
N ALA A 350 -13.20 -28.39 -3.32
CA ALA A 350 -13.93 -29.34 -4.16
C ALA A 350 -14.40 -28.63 -5.43
N TYR A 351 -14.19 -29.27 -6.59
CA TYR A 351 -14.42 -28.65 -7.90
C TYR A 351 -15.51 -29.36 -8.70
N GLY A 352 -16.30 -28.56 -9.42
CA GLY A 352 -17.39 -29.01 -10.25
C GLY A 352 -18.59 -29.55 -9.46
N SER A 353 -19.67 -29.86 -10.17
CA SER A 353 -20.94 -30.32 -9.57
C SER A 353 -20.84 -31.65 -8.82
N ARG A 354 -19.79 -32.45 -9.09
CA ARG A 354 -19.52 -33.73 -8.43
C ARG A 354 -18.65 -33.62 -7.19
N GLY A 355 -18.18 -32.42 -6.83
CA GLY A 355 -17.33 -32.22 -5.65
C GLY A 355 -15.98 -32.94 -5.77
N THR A 356 -15.34 -32.87 -6.94
CA THR A 356 -14.06 -33.55 -7.19
C THR A 356 -13.00 -33.00 -6.23
N PRO A 357 -12.29 -33.83 -5.45
CA PRO A 357 -11.30 -33.33 -4.50
C PRO A 357 -10.13 -32.67 -5.22
N SER A 358 -9.60 -31.62 -4.61
CA SER A 358 -8.43 -30.87 -5.08
C SER A 358 -7.24 -31.77 -5.47
N THR A 359 -6.44 -31.32 -6.43
CA THR A 359 -5.17 -31.94 -6.86
C THR A 359 -3.97 -31.08 -6.50
N ARG A 360 -4.14 -30.16 -5.54
CA ARG A 360 -3.11 -29.25 -5.02
C ARG A 360 -2.09 -29.98 -4.13
N TYR A 361 -1.53 -31.10 -4.58
CA TYR A 361 -0.62 -31.95 -3.78
C TYR A 361 0.61 -31.17 -3.26
N ARG A 362 1.06 -30.19 -4.05
CA ARG A 362 2.17 -29.29 -3.75
C ARG A 362 1.96 -28.46 -2.49
N ASP A 363 0.71 -28.15 -2.12
CA ASP A 363 0.43 -27.34 -0.94
C ASP A 363 0.73 -28.09 0.37
N LEU A 364 0.63 -29.42 0.40
CA LEU A 364 1.10 -30.20 1.55
C LEU A 364 2.63 -30.22 1.66
N VAL A 365 3.35 -30.24 0.54
CA VAL A 365 4.82 -30.11 0.54
C VAL A 365 5.23 -28.74 1.10
N ASP A 366 4.60 -27.68 0.59
CA ASP A 366 4.85 -26.31 1.03
C ASP A 366 4.52 -26.13 2.53
N LEU A 367 3.42 -26.73 3.03
CA LEU A 367 3.07 -26.72 4.46
C LEU A 367 4.11 -27.42 5.33
N VAL A 368 4.59 -28.61 4.92
CA VAL A 368 5.63 -29.32 5.67
C VAL A 368 6.91 -28.48 5.74
N LEU A 369 7.33 -27.87 4.62
CA LEU A 369 8.48 -26.96 4.62
C LEU A 369 8.27 -25.83 5.64
N ILE A 370 7.16 -25.08 5.54
CA ILE A 370 6.82 -23.99 6.48
C ILE A 370 6.88 -24.46 7.94
N ILE A 371 6.28 -25.62 8.26
CA ILE A 371 6.21 -26.13 9.64
C ILE A 371 7.59 -26.53 10.17
N THR A 372 8.50 -26.99 9.32
CA THR A 372 9.86 -27.40 9.72
C THR A 372 10.86 -26.24 9.76
N THR A 373 10.55 -25.09 9.17
CA THR A 373 11.49 -23.97 9.04
C THR A 373 11.05 -22.69 9.71
N SER A 374 9.74 -22.53 9.93
CA SER A 374 9.16 -21.25 10.29
C SER A 374 8.35 -21.36 11.57
N SER A 375 8.28 -20.24 12.28
CA SER A 375 7.47 -20.12 13.47
C SER A 375 6.10 -19.52 13.15
N LEU A 376 5.06 -19.97 13.83
CA LEU A 376 3.68 -19.54 13.61
C LEU A 376 3.05 -19.12 14.93
N GLU A 377 2.36 -17.97 14.93
CA GLU A 377 1.56 -17.54 16.07
C GLU A 377 0.18 -18.20 16.01
N ALA A 378 -0.24 -18.80 17.12
CA ALA A 378 -1.45 -19.62 17.15
C ALA A 378 -2.71 -18.80 16.86
N GLU A 379 -2.87 -17.65 17.50
CA GLU A 379 -4.06 -16.80 17.36
C GLU A 379 -4.21 -16.27 15.93
N ALA A 380 -3.13 -15.74 15.36
CA ALA A 380 -3.11 -15.23 13.99
C ALA A 380 -3.44 -16.34 12.98
N THR A 381 -2.82 -17.52 13.13
CA THR A 381 -3.02 -18.66 12.23
C THR A 381 -4.42 -19.25 12.34
N ALA A 382 -4.95 -19.41 13.57
CA ALA A 382 -6.32 -19.87 13.79
C ALA A 382 -7.37 -18.87 13.27
N ARG A 383 -7.09 -17.57 13.34
CA ARG A 383 -7.95 -16.54 12.75
C ARG A 383 -7.91 -16.57 11.23
N ALA A 384 -6.72 -16.65 10.62
CA ALA A 384 -6.56 -16.79 9.17
C ALA A 384 -7.31 -18.01 8.62
N LEU A 385 -7.15 -19.18 9.26
CA LEU A 385 -7.86 -20.41 8.87
C LEU A 385 -9.39 -20.24 8.86
N ARG A 386 -9.94 -19.59 9.88
CA ARG A 386 -11.39 -19.37 9.99
C ARG A 386 -11.91 -18.41 8.92
N LEU A 387 -11.22 -17.29 8.72
CA LEU A 387 -11.64 -16.29 7.73
C LEU A 387 -11.50 -16.83 6.30
N GLU A 388 -10.44 -17.57 6.02
CA GLU A 388 -10.23 -18.15 4.69
C GLU A 388 -11.25 -19.26 4.40
N ALA A 389 -11.54 -20.14 5.36
CA ALA A 389 -12.58 -21.15 5.20
C ALA A 389 -13.96 -20.50 4.95
N GLN A 390 -14.26 -19.39 5.65
CA GLN A 390 -15.46 -18.61 5.42
C GLN A 390 -15.49 -17.98 4.02
N ARG A 391 -14.36 -17.40 3.56
CA ARG A 391 -14.20 -16.84 2.21
C ARG A 391 -14.45 -17.90 1.13
N CYS A 392 -13.86 -19.08 1.28
CA CYS A 392 -14.08 -20.22 0.40
C CYS A 392 -15.44 -20.90 0.57
N SER A 393 -16.31 -20.41 1.47
CA SER A 393 -17.61 -21.02 1.79
C SER A 393 -17.51 -22.52 2.09
N MET A 394 -16.48 -22.92 2.84
CA MET A 394 -16.17 -24.31 3.13
C MET A 394 -16.04 -24.60 4.61
N VAL A 395 -16.21 -25.87 4.97
CA VAL A 395 -15.97 -26.36 6.33
C VAL A 395 -14.69 -27.18 6.32
N LEU A 396 -13.66 -26.68 7.01
CA LEU A 396 -12.41 -27.41 7.19
C LEU A 396 -12.62 -28.64 8.10
N PRO A 397 -11.87 -29.73 7.89
CA PRO A 397 -11.94 -30.89 8.76
C PRO A 397 -11.41 -30.57 10.17
N ALA A 398 -11.87 -31.30 11.19
CA ALA A 398 -11.36 -31.14 12.56
C ALA A 398 -9.88 -31.58 12.72
N SER A 399 -9.39 -32.41 11.82
CA SER A 399 -7.99 -32.83 11.73
C SER A 399 -7.57 -33.02 10.28
N LEU A 400 -6.29 -32.78 9.99
CA LEU A 400 -5.75 -32.97 8.66
C LEU A 400 -5.81 -34.44 8.26
N ARG A 401 -6.41 -34.70 7.09
CA ARG A 401 -6.55 -36.01 6.48
C ARG A 401 -6.43 -35.90 4.98
N MET A 402 -6.13 -37.02 4.33
CA MET A 402 -6.03 -37.07 2.88
C MET A 402 -7.35 -36.60 2.21
N PRO A 403 -7.34 -35.57 1.35
CA PRO A 403 -8.56 -35.04 0.72
C PRO A 403 -9.25 -36.02 -0.24
N GLY A 404 -8.49 -36.94 -0.85
CA GLY A 404 -9.03 -37.99 -1.72
C GLY A 404 -7.98 -39.05 -2.04
N ALA A 405 -8.40 -40.25 -2.47
CA ALA A 405 -7.50 -41.39 -2.69
C ALA A 405 -6.33 -41.10 -3.66
N GLN A 406 -6.54 -40.21 -4.63
CA GLN A 406 -5.54 -39.78 -5.62
C GLN A 406 -4.35 -39.03 -5.01
N TRP A 407 -4.48 -38.51 -3.79
CA TRP A 407 -3.40 -37.76 -3.13
C TRP A 407 -2.20 -38.62 -2.79
N ARG A 408 -2.38 -39.92 -2.50
CA ARG A 408 -1.26 -40.79 -2.12
C ARG A 408 -0.18 -40.86 -3.20
N SER A 409 -0.58 -41.13 -4.44
CA SER A 409 0.34 -41.16 -5.58
C SER A 409 0.76 -39.75 -6.02
N GLY A 410 -0.18 -38.79 -6.04
CA GLY A 410 0.09 -37.41 -6.43
C GLY A 410 1.11 -36.71 -5.53
N TYR A 411 0.96 -36.84 -4.21
CA TYR A 411 1.90 -36.30 -3.23
C TYR A 411 3.28 -36.93 -3.36
N ALA A 412 3.36 -38.27 -3.41
CA ALA A 412 4.65 -38.97 -3.52
C ALA A 412 5.43 -38.58 -4.78
N ALA A 413 4.73 -38.28 -5.88
CA ALA A 413 5.36 -37.79 -7.11
C ALA A 413 6.00 -36.40 -6.90
N ILE A 414 5.29 -35.45 -6.29
CA ILE A 414 5.81 -34.09 -6.07
C ILE A 414 6.88 -34.07 -4.97
N ALA A 415 6.68 -34.81 -3.87
CA ALA A 415 7.59 -34.84 -2.74
C ALA A 415 8.97 -35.40 -3.11
N ARG A 416 9.03 -36.31 -4.09
CA ARG A 416 10.29 -36.89 -4.58
C ARG A 416 11.25 -35.83 -5.14
N ASP A 417 10.70 -34.84 -5.84
CA ASP A 417 11.47 -33.79 -6.52
C ASP A 417 11.59 -32.52 -5.66
N SER A 418 11.28 -32.63 -4.37
CA SER A 418 11.36 -31.53 -3.41
C SER A 418 12.58 -31.63 -2.50
N THR A 419 12.84 -30.57 -1.75
CA THR A 419 13.89 -30.52 -0.72
C THR A 419 13.47 -31.16 0.61
N LEU A 420 12.28 -31.76 0.68
CA LEU A 420 11.82 -32.43 1.90
C LEU A 420 12.75 -33.56 2.33
N ALA A 421 12.95 -33.65 3.65
CA ALA A 421 13.59 -34.78 4.29
C ALA A 421 12.87 -36.09 3.92
N ALA A 422 13.63 -37.17 3.78
CA ALA A 422 13.12 -38.45 3.28
C ALA A 422 11.93 -38.99 4.09
N GLU A 423 11.93 -38.76 5.40
CA GLU A 423 10.87 -39.15 6.33
C GLU A 423 9.51 -38.48 6.04
N TYR A 424 9.47 -37.31 5.41
CA TYR A 424 8.21 -36.62 5.07
C TYR A 424 7.78 -36.83 3.62
N ARG A 425 8.42 -37.72 2.85
CA ARG A 425 8.02 -37.98 1.45
C ARG A 425 6.83 -38.94 1.34
N SER A 426 6.47 -39.60 2.43
CA SER A 426 5.21 -40.33 2.57
C SER A 426 4.10 -39.37 2.95
N ILE A 427 2.92 -39.52 2.33
CA ILE A 427 1.76 -38.67 2.66
C ILE A 427 1.31 -38.83 4.11
N ASP A 428 1.44 -40.04 4.68
CA ASP A 428 0.98 -40.32 6.04
C ASP A 428 1.89 -39.61 7.06
N ASP A 429 3.21 -39.61 6.84
CA ASP A 429 4.18 -38.91 7.70
C ASP A 429 4.07 -37.38 7.55
N ALA A 430 3.85 -36.90 6.32
CA ALA A 430 3.62 -35.48 6.04
C ALA A 430 2.36 -34.94 6.72
N LEU A 431 1.23 -35.64 6.59
CA LEU A 431 -0.02 -35.30 7.28
C LEU A 431 0.13 -35.43 8.80
N GLY A 432 0.88 -36.43 9.27
CA GLY A 432 1.17 -36.62 10.69
C GLY A 432 1.95 -35.44 11.29
N LEU A 433 2.97 -34.93 10.58
CA LEU A 433 3.69 -33.73 10.99
C LEU A 433 2.81 -32.47 10.89
N ALA A 434 2.14 -32.28 9.75
CA ALA A 434 1.29 -31.12 9.54
C ALA A 434 0.17 -31.04 10.59
N GLY A 435 -0.46 -32.17 10.91
CA GLY A 435 -1.51 -32.28 11.92
C GLY A 435 -1.06 -31.89 13.32
N ARG A 436 0.19 -32.21 13.73
CA ARG A 436 0.74 -31.76 15.03
C ARG A 436 0.73 -30.25 15.18
N CYS A 437 0.96 -29.52 14.09
CA CYS A 437 0.93 -28.06 14.06
C CYS A 437 -0.50 -27.52 13.92
N ILE A 438 -1.27 -28.04 12.97
CA ILE A 438 -2.50 -27.42 12.48
C ILE A 438 -3.76 -27.90 13.21
N ASP A 439 -3.88 -29.19 13.55
CA ASP A 439 -5.08 -29.73 14.19
C ASP A 439 -5.46 -29.00 15.50
N PRO A 440 -4.50 -28.59 16.36
CA PRO A 440 -4.81 -27.80 17.56
C PRO A 440 -5.42 -26.41 17.26
N LEU A 441 -5.22 -25.87 16.06
CA LEU A 441 -5.76 -24.58 15.62
C LEU A 441 -7.14 -24.72 14.96
N LEU A 442 -7.43 -25.90 14.38
CA LEU A 442 -8.74 -26.24 13.82
C LEU A 442 -9.75 -26.60 14.92
N ALA A 443 -9.28 -27.18 16.02
CA ALA A 443 -10.09 -27.46 17.20
C ALA A 443 -10.24 -26.22 18.10
N SER A 444 -11.47 -25.80 18.40
CA SER A 444 -11.81 -24.55 19.10
C SER A 444 -11.25 -24.37 20.53
N GLU A 445 -10.54 -25.34 21.11
CA GLU A 445 -10.37 -25.41 22.57
C GLU A 445 -8.95 -25.34 23.15
N ARG A 446 -7.84 -25.40 22.39
CA ARG A 446 -6.56 -25.74 23.07
C ARG A 446 -5.30 -24.94 22.81
N VAL A 447 -5.19 -24.07 21.81
CA VAL A 447 -3.95 -23.27 21.62
C VAL A 447 -4.30 -21.88 21.10
N HIS A 448 -4.85 -21.01 21.96
CA HIS A 448 -5.10 -19.60 21.58
C HIS A 448 -3.94 -18.67 21.96
N ASN A 449 -2.97 -19.14 22.74
CA ASN A 449 -1.83 -18.35 23.22
C ASN A 449 -0.54 -19.19 23.17
N GLY A 450 0.08 -19.26 22.00
CA GLY A 450 1.33 -19.99 21.82
C GLY A 450 1.96 -19.75 20.46
N ARG A 451 3.22 -20.17 20.35
CA ARG A 451 4.07 -20.03 19.18
C ARG A 451 4.60 -21.41 18.77
N TRP A 452 4.46 -21.77 17.51
CA TRP A 452 5.03 -23.01 16.98
C TRP A 452 6.55 -22.87 16.89
N ASN A 453 7.29 -23.83 17.45
CA ASN A 453 8.73 -23.88 17.33
C ASN A 453 9.15 -24.95 16.30
N PRO A 454 9.73 -24.55 15.15
CA PRO A 454 10.14 -25.48 14.10
C PRO A 454 11.30 -26.41 14.51
N HIS A 455 12.10 -26.06 15.52
CA HIS A 455 13.19 -26.89 16.00
C HIS A 455 12.72 -28.04 16.91
N THR A 456 11.68 -27.81 17.69
CA THR A 456 11.11 -28.83 18.60
C THR A 456 9.89 -29.52 18.02
N LEU A 457 9.36 -29.00 16.90
CA LEU A 457 8.13 -29.45 16.24
C LEU A 457 6.94 -29.53 17.23
N ALA A 458 6.83 -28.50 18.08
CA ALA A 458 5.82 -28.40 19.12
C ALA A 458 5.36 -26.95 19.35
N TRP A 459 4.17 -26.81 19.91
CA TRP A 459 3.64 -25.53 20.37
C TRP A 459 4.23 -25.16 21.74
N GLU A 460 4.87 -23.99 21.80
CA GLU A 460 5.27 -23.34 23.05
C GLU A 460 4.17 -22.41 23.53
N ARG A 461 3.80 -22.46 24.81
CA ARG A 461 2.76 -21.58 25.36
C ARG A 461 3.36 -20.40 26.08
N TRP A 462 2.71 -19.25 25.94
CA TRP A 462 2.99 -18.07 26.75
C TRP A 462 2.39 -18.27 28.14
N LEU A 463 3.23 -18.37 29.18
CA LEU A 463 2.74 -18.27 30.56
C LEU A 463 2.50 -16.79 30.88
N ARG A 464 1.30 -16.47 31.39
CA ARG A 464 1.07 -15.19 32.06
C ARG A 464 1.63 -15.30 33.47
N THR A 465 2.70 -14.57 33.79
CA THR A 465 3.05 -14.35 35.21
C THR A 465 2.26 -13.16 35.74
N ALA A 466 2.01 -13.14 37.06
CA ALA A 466 1.21 -12.11 37.73
C ALA A 466 1.80 -10.68 37.60
N ASP A 467 3.07 -10.55 37.21
CA ASP A 467 3.79 -9.27 37.07
C ASP A 467 3.97 -8.81 35.61
N GLY A 468 3.26 -9.42 34.65
CA GLY A 468 3.25 -8.97 33.26
C GLY A 468 4.49 -9.29 32.42
N MET A 469 5.48 -10.03 32.95
CA MET A 469 6.58 -10.58 32.16
C MET A 469 6.29 -12.02 31.72
N SER A 470 6.44 -12.33 30.43
CA SER A 470 6.18 -13.66 29.89
C SER A 470 7.47 -14.50 29.83
N THR A 471 7.43 -15.73 30.33
CA THR A 471 8.51 -16.72 30.22
C THR A 471 8.01 -17.93 29.42
N SER A 472 8.80 -18.39 28.44
CA SER A 472 8.46 -19.53 27.58
C SER A 472 8.64 -20.88 28.32
N LEU A 473 7.65 -21.79 28.20
CA LEU A 473 7.77 -23.19 28.61
C LEU A 473 7.47 -24.10 27.40
N VAL A 474 8.41 -24.97 27.05
CA VAL A 474 8.21 -26.01 26.02
C VAL A 474 7.31 -27.09 26.62
N ILE A 475 6.06 -27.18 26.17
CA ILE A 475 5.18 -28.32 26.49
C ILE A 475 5.27 -29.30 25.33
N LEU A 476 6.09 -30.34 25.48
CA LEU A 476 6.00 -31.52 24.62
C LEU A 476 4.65 -32.18 24.88
N VAL A 477 3.72 -32.06 23.93
CA VAL A 477 2.47 -32.83 23.97
C VAL A 477 2.81 -34.28 23.65
N GLY A 478 3.23 -35.03 24.67
CA GLY A 478 3.60 -36.43 24.56
C GLY A 478 2.36 -37.33 24.47
N TRP A 479 2.27 -38.12 23.41
CA TRP A 479 1.49 -39.35 23.38
C TRP A 479 2.44 -40.51 23.09
N GLY A 480 2.48 -41.50 24.00
CA GLY A 480 3.23 -42.75 23.83
C GLY A 480 4.43 -42.90 24.78
N SER A 481 4.42 -43.98 25.54
CA SER A 481 5.34 -44.32 26.64
C SER A 481 6.81 -44.48 26.22
N GLN A 482 7.66 -43.50 26.55
CA GLN A 482 9.03 -43.67 27.06
C GLN A 482 9.68 -42.29 27.30
N THR A 483 9.86 -41.90 28.56
CA THR A 483 10.52 -40.65 28.95
C THR A 483 12.05 -40.82 28.96
N PRO A 484 12.84 -39.95 28.29
CA PRO A 484 14.29 -39.93 28.46
C PRO A 484 14.67 -39.31 29.82
N ARG A 485 15.72 -39.88 30.45
CA ARG A 485 16.18 -39.56 31.82
C ARG A 485 16.60 -38.09 32.09
N HIS A 486 16.62 -37.21 31.08
CA HIS A 486 17.00 -35.80 31.26
C HIS A 486 15.86 -34.90 31.80
N ALA A 487 14.60 -35.34 31.75
CA ALA A 487 13.45 -34.53 32.22
C ALA A 487 13.27 -34.51 33.75
N ALA A 488 13.95 -35.40 34.49
CA ALA A 488 13.79 -35.50 35.95
C ALA A 488 14.53 -34.38 36.72
N TRP A 489 15.56 -33.76 36.12
CA TRP A 489 16.40 -32.77 36.82
C TRP A 489 15.71 -31.39 36.91
N LEU A 490 15.04 -30.95 35.83
CA LEU A 490 14.37 -29.64 35.77
C LEU A 490 13.16 -29.52 36.74
N LEU A 491 12.47 -30.63 37.00
CA LEU A 491 11.34 -30.65 37.94
C LEU A 491 11.78 -30.56 39.41
N ASP A 492 13.02 -30.94 39.74
CA ASP A 492 13.56 -30.90 41.10
C ASP A 492 14.15 -29.52 41.44
N SER A 493 14.71 -28.81 40.45
CA SER A 493 15.23 -27.44 40.61
C SER A 493 14.11 -26.42 40.87
N ALA A 494 12.94 -26.61 40.25
CA ALA A 494 11.78 -25.73 40.43
C ALA A 494 11.09 -25.90 41.81
N ARG A 495 11.30 -27.03 42.50
CA ARG A 495 10.74 -27.28 43.84
C ARG A 495 11.56 -26.70 44.98
N ARG A 496 12.87 -26.49 44.79
CA ARG A 496 13.76 -25.92 45.80
C ARG A 496 13.93 -24.42 45.56
N GLY A 497 12.90 -23.65 45.90
CA GLY A 497 12.95 -22.19 45.84
C GLY A 497 14.08 -21.63 46.73
N ALA A 498 15.20 -21.27 46.14
CA ALA A 498 16.23 -20.44 46.76
C ALA A 498 17.07 -19.74 45.70
N TYR A 499 16.69 -18.50 45.34
CA TYR A 499 17.66 -17.54 44.82
C TYR A 499 17.37 -16.16 45.42
N ARG A 500 18.23 -15.74 46.36
CA ARG A 500 18.37 -14.35 46.79
C ARG A 500 19.48 -13.70 45.96
N PRO A 501 19.31 -12.46 45.44
CA PRO A 501 20.37 -11.77 44.75
C PRO A 501 21.01 -10.73 45.70
N GLU A 502 22.29 -10.88 46.08
CA GLU A 502 23.07 -9.73 46.55
C GLU A 502 24.57 -9.81 46.22
N ALA A 503 25.08 -8.61 45.93
CA ALA A 503 26.45 -8.11 46.07
C ALA A 503 27.46 -8.30 44.92
N ARG A 504 27.55 -7.24 44.11
CA ARG A 504 28.82 -6.72 43.58
C ARG A 504 29.83 -6.51 44.71
N ARG A 505 31.07 -7.00 44.58
CA ARG A 505 32.32 -6.20 44.68
C ARG A 505 33.62 -7.04 44.58
N LYS A 506 34.54 -6.45 43.81
CA LYS A 506 36.02 -6.38 43.94
C LYS A 506 36.90 -7.54 43.43
N LEU A 507 37.82 -7.13 42.54
CA LEU A 507 39.26 -7.46 42.42
C LEU A 507 39.57 -8.96 42.27
N THR A 508 40.12 -9.43 41.15
CA THR A 508 41.42 -9.04 40.55
C THR A 508 41.46 -9.48 39.10
#